data_AF-A0AAJ2NQ75-F1
#
_entry.id   AF-A0AAJ2NQ75-F1
#
_cell.length_a   1.000
_cell.length_b   1.000
_cell.length_c   1.000
_cell.angle_alpha   90.00
_cell.angle_beta   90.00
_cell.angle_gamma   90.00
#
_symmetry.space_group_name_H-M   'P 1'
#
loop_
_entity.id
_entity.type
_entity.pdbx_description
1 polymer ?
#
loop_
_entity_poly.entity_id
_entity_poly.type
_entity_poly.pdbx_seq_one_letter_code
_entity_poly.pdbx_strand_id
1 'polypeptide(L)'
;MTDIKVSQEKLKELVVNKLTDASLVREHAEIVADVLIHADMRGVSSHGVLRTEHYVKRLNEGGMNPNPEFKVTETGPCSAIFDGDDGMGHVVTKEAMDVSIEMAKKNGIGMVGITNSSHCGALSYFVQQAAEHNLVGMALTHTDSIVVPFGGAKPYFGTNPIAYGFPARKNKPVILDMATSNVAFGKVLHAREAGGEIPSDWGVDEKGQPTTNPHDVSYLLPFAGPKGYGLGMVVDIMSGIMTGSSFGPNIAKMYGDYDKKRKLGHFIFTINPAMFTNIDDFLDSMDQMIDEIHQVEPAEGFDKVLVPGEPEQLKEEVALTEGVPVTKSVYEYLAN
;
A
#
# COMPACT_ATOMS: atom_id res chain seq x y z
N MET A 1 14.27 15.20 13.45
CA MET A 1 13.08 15.49 14.27
C MET A 1 13.03 14.45 15.37
N THR A 2 12.65 14.81 16.60
CA THR A 2 12.54 13.84 17.70
C THR A 2 11.19 13.14 17.60
N ASP A 3 11.22 11.86 17.30
CA ASP A 3 10.01 11.03 17.31
C ASP A 3 9.54 10.82 18.75
N ILE A 4 8.23 10.79 18.94
CA ILE A 4 7.62 10.39 20.20
C ILE A 4 7.04 8.98 20.04
N LYS A 5 7.03 8.20 21.12
CA LYS A 5 6.42 6.87 21.13
C LYS A 5 5.01 6.96 21.71
N VAL A 6 4.02 6.44 21.00
CA VAL A 6 2.60 6.47 21.37
C VAL A 6 2.05 5.04 21.35
N SER A 7 1.21 4.67 22.30
CA SER A 7 0.58 3.33 22.26
C SER A 7 -0.30 3.19 21.03
N GLN A 8 -0.41 1.96 20.51
CA GLN A 8 -1.22 1.64 19.33
C GLN A 8 -2.67 2.10 19.50
N GLU A 9 -3.27 1.81 20.66
CA GLU A 9 -4.66 2.12 20.97
C GLU A 9 -4.88 3.62 21.05
N LYS A 10 -3.95 4.34 21.70
CA LYS A 10 -4.07 5.80 21.80
C LYS A 10 -3.95 6.45 20.44
N LEU A 11 -2.99 6.00 19.63
CA LEU A 11 -2.81 6.50 18.28
C LEU A 11 -4.04 6.24 17.40
N LYS A 12 -4.64 5.04 17.50
CA LYS A 12 -5.90 4.69 16.84
C LYS A 12 -7.02 5.64 17.20
N GLU A 13 -7.24 5.86 18.49
CA GLU A 13 -8.29 6.75 18.96
C GLU A 13 -8.13 8.18 18.40
N LEU A 14 -6.91 8.72 18.38
CA LEU A 14 -6.66 10.06 17.84
C LEU A 14 -6.98 10.17 16.35
N VAL A 15 -6.55 9.18 15.55
CA VAL A 15 -6.85 9.14 14.10
C VAL A 15 -8.35 9.00 13.85
N VAL A 16 -9.02 8.11 14.59
CA VAL A 16 -10.48 7.93 14.50
C VAL A 16 -11.19 9.24 14.78
N ASN A 17 -10.84 9.95 15.86
CA ASN A 17 -11.48 11.22 16.21
C ASN A 17 -11.33 12.26 15.09
N LYS A 18 -10.12 12.45 14.54
CA LYS A 18 -9.89 13.40 13.44
C LYS A 18 -10.71 13.11 12.19
N LEU A 19 -10.81 11.84 11.81
CA LEU A 19 -11.59 11.45 10.64
C LEU A 19 -13.09 11.59 10.88
N THR A 20 -13.55 11.27 12.10
CA THR A 20 -14.96 11.42 12.47
C THR A 20 -15.37 12.90 12.53
N ASP A 21 -14.49 13.78 13.00
CA ASP A 21 -14.69 15.24 12.97
C ASP A 21 -14.79 15.77 11.52
N ALA A 22 -14.13 15.10 10.56
CA ALA A 22 -14.27 15.33 9.13
C ALA A 22 -15.49 14.62 8.51
N SER A 23 -16.48 14.27 9.35
CA SER A 23 -17.74 13.62 8.99
C SER A 23 -17.66 12.19 8.44
N LEU A 24 -16.48 11.56 8.43
CA LEU A 24 -16.37 10.14 8.06
C LEU A 24 -17.12 9.30 9.11
N VAL A 25 -17.93 8.34 8.67
CA VAL A 25 -18.61 7.44 9.60
C VAL A 25 -17.60 6.66 10.45
N ARG A 26 -17.89 6.50 11.74
CA ARG A 26 -16.92 5.99 12.73
C ARG A 26 -16.35 4.61 12.37
N GLU A 27 -17.18 3.71 11.88
CA GLU A 27 -16.76 2.38 11.42
C GLU A 27 -15.68 2.46 10.34
N HIS A 28 -15.85 3.35 9.36
CA HIS A 28 -14.87 3.61 8.32
C HIS A 28 -13.61 4.28 8.88
N ALA A 29 -13.76 5.19 9.84
CA ALA A 29 -12.62 5.82 10.51
C ALA A 29 -11.76 4.80 11.28
N GLU A 30 -12.38 3.80 11.91
CA GLU A 30 -11.69 2.71 12.61
C GLU A 30 -10.86 1.85 11.64
N ILE A 31 -11.44 1.47 10.50
CA ILE A 31 -10.71 0.72 9.45
C ILE A 31 -9.55 1.55 8.89
N VAL A 32 -9.78 2.83 8.58
CA VAL A 32 -8.70 3.70 8.09
C VAL A 32 -7.58 3.78 9.12
N ALA A 33 -7.90 3.99 10.40
CA ALA A 33 -6.91 4.05 11.46
C ALA A 33 -6.10 2.74 11.57
N ASP A 34 -6.74 1.59 11.45
CA ASP A 34 -6.05 0.28 11.47
C ASP A 34 -5.02 0.17 10.33
N VAL A 35 -5.38 0.54 9.10
CA VAL A 35 -4.45 0.46 7.97
C VAL A 35 -3.28 1.45 8.12
N LEU A 36 -3.52 2.66 8.63
CA LEU A 36 -2.45 3.64 8.84
C LEU A 36 -1.48 3.20 9.95
N ILE A 37 -2.02 2.65 11.04
CA ILE A 37 -1.19 2.19 12.16
C ILE A 37 -0.41 0.94 11.80
N HIS A 38 -1.00 0.01 11.03
CA HIS A 38 -0.27 -1.11 10.44
C HIS A 38 0.97 -0.64 9.68
N ALA A 39 0.83 0.41 8.87
CA ALA A 39 1.96 0.98 8.14
C ALA A 39 3.03 1.56 9.09
N ASP A 40 2.65 2.33 10.10
CA ASP A 40 3.62 2.90 11.05
C ASP A 40 4.32 1.85 11.92
N MET A 41 3.59 0.85 12.43
CA MET A 41 4.16 -0.25 13.21
C MET A 41 5.20 -1.03 12.42
N ARG A 42 5.00 -1.16 11.11
CA ARG A 42 5.94 -1.81 10.18
C ARG A 42 7.05 -0.89 9.68
N GLY A 43 7.10 0.37 10.13
CA GLY A 43 8.07 1.36 9.69
C GLY A 43 7.88 1.82 8.24
N VAL A 44 6.67 1.70 7.70
CA VAL A 44 6.22 2.21 6.40
C VAL A 44 5.47 3.54 6.60
N SER A 45 6.03 4.42 7.44
CA SER A 45 5.35 5.63 7.92
C SER A 45 4.88 6.59 6.82
N SER A 46 5.47 6.53 5.63
CA SER A 46 5.00 7.27 4.45
C SER A 46 3.53 6.97 4.06
N HIS A 47 2.98 5.86 4.53
CA HIS A 47 1.58 5.45 4.38
C HIS A 47 0.83 5.36 5.72
N GLY A 48 1.44 5.85 6.81
CA GLY A 48 0.87 5.83 8.15
C GLY A 48 0.09 7.09 8.54
N VAL A 49 0.01 7.35 9.84
CA VAL A 49 -0.85 8.39 10.44
C VAL A 49 -0.49 9.81 10.01
N LEU A 50 0.71 10.03 9.45
CA LEU A 50 1.07 11.31 8.83
C LEU A 50 0.13 11.72 7.69
N ARG A 51 -0.58 10.77 7.08
CA ARG A 51 -1.55 11.03 6.01
C ARG A 51 -2.91 11.50 6.53
N THR A 52 -3.16 11.46 7.84
CA THR A 52 -4.47 11.80 8.41
C THR A 52 -4.90 13.22 8.04
N GLU A 53 -3.99 14.21 8.15
CA GLU A 53 -4.28 15.61 7.77
C GLU A 53 -4.68 15.74 6.30
N HIS A 54 -4.00 15.01 5.42
CA HIS A 54 -4.33 14.96 3.99
C HIS A 54 -5.75 14.43 3.75
N TYR A 55 -6.13 13.34 4.44
CA TYR A 55 -7.46 12.76 4.28
C TYR A 55 -8.56 13.65 4.85
N VAL A 56 -8.35 14.22 6.04
CA VAL A 56 -9.28 15.18 6.66
C VAL A 56 -9.52 16.37 5.73
N LYS A 57 -8.45 16.93 5.17
CA LYS A 57 -8.57 18.04 4.21
C LYS A 57 -9.41 17.65 2.99
N ARG A 58 -9.10 16.51 2.37
CA ARG A 58 -9.83 16.05 1.17
C ARG A 58 -11.29 15.69 1.45
N LEU A 59 -11.62 15.14 2.63
CA LEU A 59 -12.99 14.92 3.08
C LEU A 59 -13.75 16.26 3.20
N ASN A 60 -13.16 17.23 3.90
CA ASN A 60 -13.75 18.55 4.10
C ASN A 60 -13.98 19.33 2.79
N GLU A 61 -13.12 19.12 1.79
CA GLU A 61 -13.26 19.74 0.46
C GLU A 61 -14.17 18.95 -0.49
N GLY A 62 -14.71 17.80 -0.07
CA GLY A 62 -15.66 17.00 -0.86
C GLY A 62 -15.02 16.07 -1.89
N GLY A 63 -13.70 15.89 -1.85
CA GLY A 63 -12.97 14.99 -2.74
C GLY A 63 -13.02 13.51 -2.35
N MET A 64 -13.72 13.17 -1.26
CA MET A 64 -14.00 11.80 -0.82
C MET A 64 -15.42 11.72 -0.24
N ASN A 65 -16.09 10.58 -0.44
CA ASN A 65 -17.42 10.33 0.13
C ASN A 65 -17.29 9.86 1.60
N PRO A 66 -17.82 10.61 2.58
CA PRO A 66 -17.73 10.23 3.99
C PRO A 66 -18.68 9.10 4.41
N ASN A 67 -19.70 8.81 3.59
CA ASN A 67 -20.69 7.75 3.84
C ASN A 67 -21.04 7.04 2.52
N PRO A 68 -20.08 6.31 1.93
CA PRO A 68 -20.26 5.65 0.65
C PRO A 68 -21.22 4.47 0.74
N GLU A 69 -22.00 4.26 -0.33
CA GLU A 69 -22.81 3.05 -0.51
C GLU A 69 -22.09 2.09 -1.46
N PHE A 70 -21.41 1.09 -0.88
CA PHE A 70 -20.67 0.13 -1.68
C PHE A 70 -21.58 -0.79 -2.49
N LYS A 71 -21.15 -1.13 -3.70
CA LYS A 71 -21.86 -2.07 -4.57
C LYS A 71 -20.91 -3.12 -5.12
N VAL A 72 -21.27 -4.39 -4.88
CA VAL A 72 -20.59 -5.53 -5.48
C VAL A 72 -21.43 -6.05 -6.64
N THR A 73 -20.80 -6.19 -7.81
CA THR A 73 -21.41 -6.84 -8.98
C THR A 73 -20.59 -8.07 -9.34
N GLU A 74 -21.11 -9.26 -9.03
CA GLU A 74 -20.50 -10.51 -9.47
C GLU A 74 -20.57 -10.61 -11.00
N THR A 75 -19.42 -10.81 -11.64
CA THR A 75 -19.29 -10.95 -13.10
C THR A 75 -19.02 -12.39 -13.54
N GLY A 76 -18.85 -13.29 -12.57
CA GLY A 76 -18.61 -14.71 -12.79
C GLY A 76 -18.32 -15.42 -11.46
N PRO A 77 -18.12 -16.75 -11.47
CA PRO A 77 -17.93 -17.53 -10.24
C PRO A 77 -16.75 -17.06 -9.38
N CYS A 78 -15.68 -16.58 -10.01
CA CYS A 78 -14.45 -16.17 -9.35
C CYS A 78 -14.12 -14.69 -9.59
N SER A 79 -15.10 -13.87 -10.01
CA SER A 79 -14.84 -12.49 -10.42
C SER A 79 -15.96 -11.53 -10.04
N ALA A 80 -15.60 -10.33 -9.57
CA ALA A 80 -16.54 -9.23 -9.33
C ALA A 80 -15.93 -7.85 -9.61
N ILE A 81 -16.80 -6.86 -9.74
CA ILE A 81 -16.46 -5.43 -9.64
C ILE A 81 -17.02 -4.88 -8.32
N PHE A 82 -16.16 -4.21 -7.55
CA PHE A 82 -16.51 -3.51 -6.32
C PHE A 82 -16.47 -2.00 -6.57
N ASP A 83 -17.63 -1.36 -6.53
CA ASP A 83 -17.75 0.10 -6.62
C ASP A 83 -17.64 0.70 -5.21
N GLY A 84 -16.60 1.52 -5.00
CA GLY A 84 -16.30 2.16 -3.73
C GLY A 84 -17.06 3.48 -3.47
N ASP A 85 -17.84 3.97 -4.44
CA ASP A 85 -18.61 5.23 -4.33
C ASP A 85 -17.78 6.44 -3.84
N ASP A 86 -16.52 6.49 -4.31
CA ASP A 86 -15.49 7.47 -3.96
C ASP A 86 -15.17 7.56 -2.46
N GLY A 87 -15.43 6.47 -1.73
CA GLY A 87 -15.11 6.32 -0.32
C GLY A 87 -13.61 6.25 -0.02
N MET A 88 -13.29 6.09 1.27
CA MET A 88 -11.92 5.90 1.75
C MET A 88 -11.33 4.60 1.19
N GLY A 89 -10.24 4.69 0.44
CA GLY A 89 -9.66 3.55 -0.26
C GLY A 89 -9.26 2.39 0.65
N HIS A 90 -8.90 2.70 1.90
CA HIS A 90 -8.62 1.73 2.96
C HIS A 90 -9.83 0.80 3.20
N VAL A 91 -11.01 1.41 3.37
CA VAL A 91 -12.27 0.70 3.62
C VAL A 91 -12.68 -0.09 2.38
N VAL A 92 -12.71 0.59 1.23
CA VAL A 92 -13.09 -0.02 -0.05
C VAL A 92 -12.24 -1.26 -0.35
N THR A 93 -10.92 -1.18 -0.13
CA THR A 93 -10.01 -2.29 -0.43
C THR A 93 -10.12 -3.43 0.57
N LYS A 94 -10.32 -3.13 1.87
CA LYS A 94 -10.58 -4.15 2.91
C LYS A 94 -11.85 -4.92 2.60
N GLU A 95 -12.96 -4.22 2.32
CA GLU A 95 -14.25 -4.85 2.05
C GLU A 95 -14.23 -5.66 0.74
N ALA A 96 -13.54 -5.15 -0.30
CA ALA A 96 -13.34 -5.92 -1.51
C ALA A 96 -12.48 -7.18 -1.26
N MET A 97 -11.48 -7.10 -0.38
CA MET A 97 -10.66 -8.26 -0.01
C MET A 97 -11.49 -9.33 0.69
N ASP A 98 -12.43 -8.96 1.57
CA ASP A 98 -13.37 -9.92 2.15
C ASP A 98 -14.22 -10.62 1.08
N VAL A 99 -14.73 -9.88 0.09
CA VAL A 99 -15.45 -10.47 -1.06
C VAL A 99 -14.56 -11.46 -1.82
N SER A 100 -13.30 -11.09 -2.07
CA SER A 100 -12.34 -11.95 -2.76
C SER A 100 -12.06 -13.24 -1.96
N ILE A 101 -11.80 -13.11 -0.65
CA ILE A 101 -11.56 -14.23 0.27
C ILE A 101 -12.73 -15.22 0.26
N GLU A 102 -13.97 -14.73 0.34
CA GLU A 102 -15.16 -15.58 0.32
C GLU A 102 -15.34 -16.28 -1.04
N MET A 103 -15.03 -15.59 -2.14
CA MET A 103 -15.00 -16.23 -3.47
C MET A 103 -13.94 -17.33 -3.56
N ALA A 104 -12.72 -17.10 -3.05
CA ALA A 104 -11.66 -18.09 -3.07
C ALA A 104 -11.94 -19.30 -2.17
N LYS A 105 -12.56 -19.10 -1.00
CA LYS A 105 -13.01 -20.22 -0.15
C LYS A 105 -14.05 -21.09 -0.87
N LYS A 106 -14.98 -20.45 -1.61
CA LYS A 106 -16.07 -21.15 -2.31
C LYS A 106 -15.63 -21.81 -3.61
N ASN A 107 -14.83 -21.11 -4.42
CA ASN A 107 -14.57 -21.47 -5.82
C ASN A 107 -13.08 -21.67 -6.12
N GLY A 108 -12.21 -21.52 -5.12
CA GLY A 108 -10.77 -21.69 -5.25
C GLY A 108 -10.01 -20.41 -5.59
N ILE A 109 -10.66 -19.45 -6.27
CA ILE A 109 -10.06 -18.18 -6.68
C ILE A 109 -11.08 -17.05 -6.48
N GLY A 110 -10.62 -15.87 -6.05
CA GLY A 110 -11.38 -14.62 -6.05
C GLY A 110 -10.60 -13.53 -6.78
N MET A 111 -11.22 -12.85 -7.74
CA MET A 111 -10.65 -11.73 -8.46
C MET A 111 -11.60 -10.55 -8.41
N VAL A 112 -11.18 -9.43 -7.82
CA VAL A 112 -12.06 -8.27 -7.68
C VAL A 112 -11.38 -7.04 -8.23
N GLY A 113 -11.99 -6.45 -9.25
CA GLY A 113 -11.66 -5.12 -9.73
C GLY A 113 -12.37 -4.08 -8.88
N ILE A 114 -11.65 -3.08 -8.39
CA ILE A 114 -12.21 -2.01 -7.57
C ILE A 114 -12.27 -0.73 -8.40
N THR A 115 -13.38 -0.01 -8.35
CA THR A 115 -13.58 1.28 -9.03
C THR A 115 -14.11 2.36 -8.08
N ASN A 116 -14.05 3.62 -8.51
CA ASN A 116 -14.43 4.80 -7.72
C ASN A 116 -13.84 4.74 -6.31
N SER A 117 -12.54 4.52 -6.20
CA SER A 117 -11.83 4.48 -4.93
C SER A 117 -10.90 5.70 -4.76
N SER A 118 -10.19 5.72 -3.65
CA SER A 118 -9.16 6.70 -3.30
C SER A 118 -7.89 5.99 -2.82
N HIS A 119 -6.92 6.74 -2.30
CA HIS A 119 -5.68 6.16 -1.78
C HIS A 119 -5.98 5.16 -0.65
N CYS A 120 -5.39 3.96 -0.72
CA CYS A 120 -5.71 2.85 0.19
C CYS A 120 -4.62 2.50 1.22
N GLY A 121 -3.52 3.26 1.27
CA GLY A 121 -2.47 3.02 2.26
C GLY A 121 -1.51 1.91 1.85
N ALA A 122 -0.99 1.16 2.83
CA ALA A 122 -0.06 0.07 2.60
C ALA A 122 -0.80 -1.20 2.16
N LEU A 123 -0.43 -1.74 0.99
CA LEU A 123 -1.12 -2.90 0.41
C LEU A 123 -0.92 -4.19 1.21
N SER A 124 0.20 -4.27 1.95
CA SER A 124 0.52 -5.35 2.89
C SER A 124 -0.62 -5.66 3.86
N TYR A 125 -1.42 -4.67 4.27
CA TYR A 125 -2.57 -4.89 5.16
C TYR A 125 -3.60 -5.85 4.53
N PHE A 126 -3.94 -5.62 3.26
CA PHE A 126 -4.98 -6.41 2.57
C PHE A 126 -4.49 -7.80 2.18
N VAL A 127 -3.23 -7.94 1.77
CA VAL A 127 -2.70 -9.28 1.47
C VAL A 127 -2.41 -10.10 2.72
N GLN A 128 -2.14 -9.45 3.85
CA GLN A 128 -2.08 -10.11 5.16
C GLN A 128 -3.46 -10.67 5.57
N GLN A 129 -4.55 -9.92 5.35
CA GLN A 129 -5.91 -10.39 5.59
C GLN A 129 -6.19 -11.71 4.84
N ALA A 130 -5.75 -11.85 3.58
CA ALA A 130 -5.88 -13.11 2.84
C ALA A 130 -5.02 -14.24 3.45
N ALA A 131 -3.76 -13.93 3.81
CA ALA A 131 -2.84 -14.90 4.41
C ALA A 131 -3.35 -15.44 5.76
N GLU A 132 -4.00 -14.61 6.57
CA GLU A 132 -4.63 -15.02 7.84
C GLU A 132 -5.75 -16.05 7.64
N HIS A 133 -6.30 -16.16 6.42
CA HIS A 133 -7.26 -17.18 6.03
C HIS A 133 -6.64 -18.38 5.30
N ASN A 134 -5.32 -18.56 5.37
CA ASN A 134 -4.57 -19.58 4.61
C ASN A 134 -4.75 -19.47 3.08
N LEU A 135 -4.99 -18.25 2.58
CA LEU A 135 -5.08 -17.96 1.16
C LEU A 135 -3.85 -17.17 0.70
N VAL A 136 -3.43 -17.37 -0.55
CA VAL A 136 -2.48 -16.46 -1.18
C VAL A 136 -3.22 -15.19 -1.59
N GLY A 137 -2.73 -14.03 -1.17
CA GLY A 137 -3.29 -12.73 -1.52
C GLY A 137 -2.42 -11.95 -2.50
N MET A 138 -3.05 -11.17 -3.38
CA MET A 138 -2.39 -10.16 -4.21
C MET A 138 -3.21 -8.87 -4.21
N ALA A 139 -2.53 -7.73 -4.16
CA ALA A 139 -3.16 -6.42 -4.30
C ALA A 139 -2.33 -5.50 -5.19
N LEU A 140 -3.01 -4.76 -6.06
CA LEU A 140 -2.45 -3.80 -7.01
C LEU A 140 -3.22 -2.48 -6.89
N THR A 141 -2.52 -1.35 -6.88
CA THR A 141 -3.14 -0.03 -7.03
C THR A 141 -2.27 0.89 -7.86
N HIS A 142 -2.89 1.86 -8.52
CA HIS A 142 -2.18 2.92 -9.22
C HIS A 142 -2.41 4.29 -8.57
N THR A 143 -1.60 5.27 -8.98
CA THR A 143 -1.78 6.66 -8.54
C THR A 143 -1.36 7.62 -9.66
N ASP A 144 -1.55 8.91 -9.43
CA ASP A 144 -1.15 9.99 -10.32
C ASP A 144 0.32 9.94 -10.73
N SER A 145 0.58 10.41 -11.96
CA SER A 145 1.86 10.25 -12.64
C SER A 145 3.02 10.92 -11.92
N ILE A 146 4.03 10.13 -11.56
CA ILE A 146 5.29 10.61 -10.99
C ILE A 146 6.51 9.84 -11.50
N VAL A 147 6.32 8.68 -12.13
CA VAL A 147 7.37 7.81 -12.65
C VAL A 147 7.47 7.96 -14.17
N VAL A 148 8.68 8.16 -14.69
CA VAL A 148 8.94 8.20 -16.14
C VAL A 148 8.95 6.77 -16.71
N PRO A 149 8.37 6.53 -17.90
CA PRO A 149 8.63 5.31 -18.66
C PRO A 149 10.14 5.15 -18.90
N PHE A 150 10.64 3.92 -18.99
CA PHE A 150 12.06 3.71 -19.27
C PHE A 150 12.47 4.39 -20.60
N GLY A 151 13.46 5.28 -20.54
CA GLY A 151 13.88 6.11 -21.67
C GLY A 151 13.06 7.38 -21.92
N GLY A 152 12.04 7.64 -21.09
CA GLY A 152 11.21 8.85 -21.15
C GLY A 152 11.72 9.98 -20.25
N ALA A 153 11.27 11.20 -20.54
CA ALA A 153 11.62 12.41 -19.77
C ALA A 153 10.43 13.03 -19.02
N LYS A 154 9.22 12.49 -19.20
CA LYS A 154 7.98 12.98 -18.59
C LYS A 154 7.28 11.82 -17.88
N PRO A 155 6.60 12.10 -16.74
CA PRO A 155 5.97 11.06 -15.95
C PRO A 155 4.74 10.53 -16.69
N TYR A 156 4.47 9.25 -16.51
CA TYR A 156 3.27 8.62 -17.07
C TYR A 156 2.57 7.76 -16.03
N PHE A 157 3.32 6.93 -15.31
CA PHE A 157 2.77 6.03 -14.28
C PHE A 157 2.94 6.62 -12.89
N GLY A 158 2.09 6.18 -11.96
CA GLY A 158 2.36 6.37 -10.54
C GLY A 158 3.47 5.44 -10.04
N THR A 159 3.71 5.45 -8.73
CA THR A 159 4.60 4.46 -8.08
C THR A 159 4.02 3.04 -8.08
N ASN A 160 2.74 2.91 -8.46
CA ASN A 160 2.06 1.68 -8.87
C ASN A 160 2.52 0.42 -8.11
N PRO A 161 2.24 0.31 -6.80
CA PRO A 161 2.75 -0.78 -5.99
C PRO A 161 2.07 -2.12 -6.29
N ILE A 162 2.78 -3.18 -5.93
CA ILE A 162 2.36 -4.57 -6.01
C ILE A 162 2.61 -5.21 -4.65
N ALA A 163 1.61 -5.91 -4.13
CA ALA A 163 1.77 -6.70 -2.92
C ALA A 163 1.32 -8.15 -3.10
N TYR A 164 1.99 -9.06 -2.40
CA TYR A 164 1.68 -10.47 -2.29
C TYR A 164 1.75 -10.92 -0.83
N GLY A 165 0.84 -11.82 -0.44
CA GLY A 165 0.87 -12.46 0.87
C GLY A 165 0.76 -13.97 0.75
N PHE A 166 1.66 -14.69 1.40
CA PHE A 166 1.71 -16.16 1.39
C PHE A 166 1.66 -16.69 2.83
N PRO A 167 0.68 -17.55 3.16
CA PRO A 167 0.51 -18.06 4.52
C PRO A 167 1.57 -19.11 4.84
N ALA A 168 1.89 -19.24 6.13
CA ALA A 168 2.77 -20.26 6.71
C ALA A 168 2.12 -20.80 7.99
N ARG A 169 2.52 -21.98 8.49
CA ARG A 169 1.86 -22.59 9.67
C ARG A 169 2.42 -22.02 10.97
N LYS A 170 3.74 -22.09 11.14
CA LYS A 170 4.45 -21.72 12.37
C LYS A 170 5.11 -20.35 12.25
N ASN A 171 5.77 -20.08 11.12
CA ASN A 171 6.38 -18.80 10.85
C ASN A 171 5.30 -17.76 10.48
N LYS A 172 5.67 -16.48 10.55
CA LYS A 172 4.79 -15.41 10.06
C LYS A 172 4.65 -15.49 8.53
N PRO A 173 3.53 -14.99 7.95
CA PRO A 173 3.36 -14.96 6.51
C PRO A 173 4.48 -14.22 5.79
N VAL A 174 4.87 -14.69 4.60
CA VAL A 174 5.76 -13.93 3.71
C VAL A 174 4.91 -12.87 3.03
N ILE A 175 5.27 -11.59 3.23
CA ILE A 175 4.56 -10.44 2.66
C ILE A 175 5.55 -9.61 1.82
N LEU A 176 5.33 -9.56 0.51
CA LEU A 176 5.98 -8.59 -0.36
C LEU A 176 5.06 -7.39 -0.53
N ASP A 177 5.53 -6.18 -0.30
CA ASP A 177 4.82 -4.93 -0.59
C ASP A 177 5.85 -3.92 -1.12
N MET A 178 5.78 -3.62 -2.41
CA MET A 178 6.79 -2.80 -3.07
C MET A 178 6.20 -1.85 -4.11
N ALA A 179 6.76 -0.64 -4.17
CA ALA A 179 6.55 0.26 -5.30
C ALA A 179 7.27 -0.25 -6.55
N THR A 180 6.77 0.13 -7.73
CA THR A 180 7.46 -0.11 -9.01
C THR A 180 8.42 1.02 -9.40
N SER A 181 8.47 2.10 -8.62
CA SER A 181 9.55 3.09 -8.64
C SER A 181 10.75 2.62 -7.82
N ASN A 182 11.94 3.11 -8.15
CA ASN A 182 13.17 2.77 -7.43
C ASN A 182 13.14 3.24 -5.96
N VAL A 183 12.43 4.33 -5.72
CA VAL A 183 12.23 4.88 -4.38
C VAL A 183 10.83 5.46 -4.25
N ALA A 184 10.29 5.53 -3.03
CA ALA A 184 9.09 6.31 -2.76
C ALA A 184 9.39 7.82 -2.83
N PHE A 185 8.49 8.62 -3.40
CA PHE A 185 8.68 10.07 -3.53
C PHE A 185 8.91 10.77 -2.17
N GLY A 186 8.31 10.25 -1.10
CA GLY A 186 8.53 10.75 0.26
C GLY A 186 9.99 10.71 0.71
N LYS A 187 10.81 9.77 0.24
CA LYS A 187 12.25 9.74 0.56
C LYS A 187 13.02 10.87 -0.14
N VAL A 188 12.60 11.26 -1.35
CA VAL A 188 13.16 12.44 -2.04
C VAL A 188 12.81 13.71 -1.25
N LEU A 189 11.55 13.86 -0.81
CA LEU A 189 11.12 15.00 0.01
C LEU A 189 11.90 15.07 1.33
N HIS A 190 12.10 13.94 1.99
CA HIS A 190 12.92 13.88 3.20
C HIS A 190 14.38 14.29 2.95
N ALA A 191 14.99 13.83 1.85
CA ALA A 191 16.36 14.22 1.49
C ALA A 191 16.52 15.72 1.20
N ARG A 192 15.48 16.37 0.64
CA ARG A 192 15.44 17.84 0.48
C ARG A 192 15.50 18.57 1.82
N GLU A 193 14.77 18.07 2.82
CA GLU A 193 14.75 18.67 4.15
C GLU A 193 16.05 18.41 4.93
N ALA A 194 16.60 17.20 4.80
CA ALA A 194 17.82 16.79 5.48
C ALA A 194 19.10 17.42 4.92
N GLY A 195 19.07 17.90 3.67
CA GLY A 195 20.20 18.59 3.03
C GLY A 195 21.36 17.67 2.68
N GLY A 196 21.10 16.60 1.92
CA GLY A 196 22.11 15.63 1.46
C GLY A 196 21.91 15.17 0.01
N GLU A 197 22.92 14.50 -0.55
CA GLU A 197 22.82 13.87 -1.87
C GLU A 197 22.00 12.58 -1.81
N ILE A 198 21.36 12.24 -2.92
CA ILE A 198 20.64 10.98 -3.13
C ILE A 198 21.32 10.15 -4.23
N PRO A 199 21.13 8.82 -4.27
CA PRO A 199 21.53 8.02 -5.41
C PRO A 199 20.93 8.55 -6.72
N SER A 200 21.74 8.61 -7.77
CA SER A 200 21.31 9.17 -9.07
C SER A 200 20.18 8.40 -9.74
N ASP A 201 19.97 7.15 -9.35
CA ASP A 201 18.93 6.27 -9.87
C ASP A 201 17.57 6.45 -9.17
N TRP A 202 17.44 7.36 -8.21
CA TRP A 202 16.15 7.64 -7.56
C TRP A 202 15.18 8.40 -8.47
N GLY A 203 15.69 9.34 -9.26
CA GLY A 203 14.85 10.22 -10.05
C GLY A 203 15.61 11.07 -11.07
N VAL A 204 14.84 11.83 -11.82
CA VAL A 204 15.30 12.67 -12.92
C VAL A 204 14.77 14.10 -12.79
N ASP A 205 15.47 15.04 -13.40
CA ASP A 205 15.02 16.42 -13.57
C ASP A 205 13.89 16.56 -14.62
N GLU A 206 13.45 17.80 -14.88
CA GLU A 206 12.39 18.08 -15.87
C GLU A 206 12.75 17.67 -17.31
N LYS A 207 14.04 17.47 -17.60
CA LYS A 207 14.59 17.04 -18.90
C LYS A 207 14.83 15.53 -18.96
N GLY A 208 14.53 14.79 -17.90
CA GLY A 208 14.74 13.35 -17.82
C GLY A 208 16.19 12.95 -17.53
N GLN A 209 17.03 13.86 -17.04
CA GLN A 209 18.42 13.55 -16.67
C GLN A 209 18.49 13.08 -15.21
N PRO A 210 19.14 11.94 -14.92
CA PRO A 210 19.40 11.49 -13.55
C PRO A 210 20.15 12.54 -12.73
N THR A 211 19.81 12.68 -11.45
CA THR A 211 20.43 13.68 -10.55
C THR A 211 20.65 13.13 -9.15
N THR A 212 21.75 13.55 -8.50
CA THR A 212 22.03 13.27 -7.09
C THR A 212 21.55 14.38 -6.17
N ASN A 213 21.09 15.52 -6.71
CA ASN A 213 20.53 16.60 -5.91
C ASN A 213 19.02 16.40 -5.75
N PRO A 214 18.50 16.15 -4.54
CA PRO A 214 17.08 15.89 -4.33
C PRO A 214 16.18 17.08 -4.71
N HIS A 215 16.70 18.31 -4.71
CA HIS A 215 15.94 19.50 -5.13
C HIS A 215 15.68 19.53 -6.65
N ASP A 216 16.53 18.90 -7.44
CA ASP A 216 16.41 18.88 -8.90
C ASP A 216 15.47 17.75 -9.37
N VAL A 217 15.14 16.78 -8.51
CA VAL A 217 14.24 15.66 -8.85
C VAL A 217 12.83 16.15 -9.16
N SER A 218 12.42 16.00 -10.40
CA SER A 218 11.05 16.29 -10.84
C SER A 218 10.20 15.02 -10.87
N TYR A 219 10.78 13.90 -11.33
CA TYR A 219 10.11 12.63 -11.52
C TYR A 219 10.97 11.47 -11.02
N LEU A 220 10.35 10.32 -10.75
CA LEU A 220 11.04 9.12 -10.28
C LEU A 220 11.43 8.20 -11.44
N LEU A 221 12.47 7.40 -11.21
CA LEU A 221 12.85 6.30 -12.09
C LEU A 221 12.18 4.99 -11.66
N PRO A 222 11.85 4.09 -12.61
CA PRO A 222 11.40 2.74 -12.30
C PRO A 222 12.53 1.89 -11.72
N PHE A 223 12.24 1.01 -10.77
CA PHE A 223 13.27 0.10 -10.25
C PHE A 223 13.74 -0.84 -11.36
N ALA A 224 15.03 -1.21 -11.36
CA ALA A 224 15.60 -2.09 -12.39
C ALA A 224 15.29 -1.66 -13.85
N GLY A 225 15.13 -0.36 -14.09
CA GLY A 225 14.93 0.23 -15.42
C GLY A 225 13.72 -0.32 -16.16
N PRO A 226 13.88 -1.01 -17.31
CA PRO A 226 12.75 -1.51 -18.10
C PRO A 226 11.83 -2.49 -17.34
N LYS A 227 12.36 -3.19 -16.34
CA LYS A 227 11.59 -4.22 -15.60
C LYS A 227 10.56 -3.59 -14.66
N GLY A 228 10.97 -2.64 -13.82
CA GLY A 228 10.03 -1.89 -12.97
C GLY A 228 9.06 -1.06 -13.79
N TYR A 229 9.50 -0.53 -14.94
CA TYR A 229 8.59 0.12 -15.90
C TYR A 229 7.50 -0.85 -16.39
N GLY A 230 7.89 -2.05 -16.85
CA GLY A 230 6.93 -3.07 -17.27
C GLY A 230 5.94 -3.46 -16.17
N LEU A 231 6.41 -3.62 -14.93
CA LEU A 231 5.54 -3.91 -13.79
C LEU A 231 4.59 -2.76 -13.46
N GLY A 232 5.08 -1.51 -13.46
CA GLY A 232 4.24 -0.33 -13.25
C GLY A 232 3.15 -0.19 -14.32
N MET A 233 3.44 -0.56 -15.56
CA MET A 233 2.45 -0.63 -16.64
C MET A 233 1.41 -1.72 -16.41
N VAL A 234 1.81 -2.93 -15.99
CA VAL A 234 0.87 -4.01 -15.65
C VAL A 234 -0.10 -3.55 -14.58
N VAL A 235 0.39 -2.91 -13.52
CA VAL A 235 -0.46 -2.35 -12.46
C VAL A 235 -1.46 -1.33 -13.02
N ASP A 236 -1.02 -0.40 -13.87
CA ASP A 236 -1.93 0.62 -14.43
C ASP A 236 -3.01 0.02 -15.34
N ILE A 237 -2.66 -1.02 -16.10
CA ILE A 237 -3.62 -1.77 -16.93
C ILE A 237 -4.64 -2.48 -16.04
N MET A 238 -4.17 -3.20 -15.00
CA MET A 238 -5.02 -4.00 -14.12
C MET A 238 -5.91 -3.13 -13.22
N SER A 239 -5.34 -2.10 -12.61
CA SER A 239 -6.06 -1.21 -11.69
C SER A 239 -6.88 -0.16 -12.43
N GLY A 240 -6.43 0.33 -13.59
CA GLY A 240 -7.13 1.34 -14.39
C GLY A 240 -8.00 0.75 -15.49
N ILE A 241 -7.36 0.35 -16.60
CA ILE A 241 -8.06 -0.02 -17.83
C ILE A 241 -9.03 -1.20 -17.60
N MET A 242 -8.59 -2.24 -16.89
CA MET A 242 -9.38 -3.45 -16.66
C MET A 242 -10.58 -3.21 -15.72
N THR A 243 -10.51 -2.22 -14.82
CA THR A 243 -11.63 -1.84 -13.94
C THR A 243 -12.52 -0.76 -14.54
N GLY A 244 -12.15 -0.19 -15.70
CA GLY A 244 -12.82 0.96 -16.29
C GLY A 244 -12.51 2.30 -15.60
N SER A 245 -11.47 2.35 -14.77
CA SER A 245 -11.01 3.55 -14.06
C SER A 245 -10.03 4.38 -14.91
N SER A 246 -9.71 5.59 -14.46
CA SER A 246 -8.72 6.46 -15.16
C SER A 246 -7.33 5.86 -15.11
N PHE A 247 -6.48 6.12 -16.10
CA PHE A 247 -5.13 5.55 -16.17
C PHE A 247 -4.08 6.60 -16.54
N GLY A 248 -2.82 6.34 -16.16
CA GLY A 248 -1.68 7.21 -16.43
C GLY A 248 -1.92 8.68 -16.05
N PRO A 249 -1.59 9.64 -16.93
CA PRO A 249 -1.73 11.08 -16.66
C PRO A 249 -3.17 11.58 -16.45
N ASN A 250 -4.19 10.76 -16.65
CA ASN A 250 -5.59 11.13 -16.49
C ASN A 250 -6.08 10.94 -15.04
N ILE A 251 -5.27 10.31 -14.18
CA ILE A 251 -5.59 10.13 -12.76
C ILE A 251 -5.51 11.48 -12.05
N ALA A 252 -6.55 11.84 -11.30
CA ALA A 252 -6.57 13.07 -10.51
C ALA A 252 -5.42 13.10 -9.50
N LYS A 253 -4.85 14.28 -9.27
CA LYS A 253 -3.66 14.44 -8.43
C LYS A 253 -3.93 14.12 -6.97
N MET A 254 -2.94 13.56 -6.29
CA MET A 254 -3.00 13.37 -4.85
C MET A 254 -3.08 14.73 -4.13
N TYR A 255 -2.30 15.72 -4.55
CA TYR A 255 -2.24 17.06 -3.95
C TYR A 255 -2.76 18.15 -4.89
N GLY A 256 -3.44 19.15 -4.34
CA GLY A 256 -3.93 20.34 -5.05
C GLY A 256 -5.37 20.24 -5.53
N ASP A 257 -5.78 19.09 -6.04
CA ASP A 257 -7.17 18.81 -6.47
C ASP A 257 -7.99 18.18 -5.33
N TYR A 258 -8.04 18.84 -4.17
CA TYR A 258 -8.66 18.30 -2.95
C TYR A 258 -10.19 18.20 -3.02
N ASP A 259 -10.82 19.00 -3.88
CA ASP A 259 -12.26 19.01 -4.18
C ASP A 259 -12.70 17.93 -5.19
N LYS A 260 -11.74 17.28 -5.85
CA LYS A 260 -12.02 16.25 -6.86
C LYS A 260 -11.92 14.85 -6.29
N LYS A 261 -12.92 14.03 -6.62
CA LYS A 261 -12.88 12.58 -6.41
C LYS A 261 -11.74 11.95 -7.23
N ARG A 262 -10.91 11.12 -6.58
CA ARG A 262 -9.71 10.55 -7.21
C ARG A 262 -10.03 9.51 -8.28
N LYS A 263 -11.14 8.77 -8.10
CA LYS A 263 -11.58 7.70 -9.01
C LYS A 263 -10.48 6.70 -9.33
N LEU A 264 -9.69 6.34 -8.31
CA LEU A 264 -8.67 5.29 -8.45
C LEU A 264 -9.37 3.95 -8.61
N GLY A 265 -8.79 3.09 -9.42
CA GLY A 265 -9.08 1.68 -9.38
C GLY A 265 -7.98 0.91 -8.68
N HIS A 266 -8.36 -0.25 -8.16
CA HIS A 266 -7.45 -1.23 -7.56
C HIS A 266 -7.80 -2.60 -8.12
N PHE A 267 -6.90 -3.57 -7.95
CA PHE A 267 -7.18 -4.93 -8.35
C PHE A 267 -6.64 -5.89 -7.32
N ILE A 268 -7.47 -6.81 -6.86
CA ILE A 268 -7.11 -7.78 -5.82
C ILE A 268 -7.39 -9.20 -6.29
N PHE A 269 -6.56 -10.12 -5.82
CA PHE A 269 -6.68 -11.55 -6.09
C PHE A 269 -6.51 -12.33 -4.80
N THR A 270 -7.25 -13.43 -4.70
CA THR A 270 -7.03 -14.45 -3.70
C THR A 270 -7.04 -15.82 -4.36
N ILE A 271 -6.15 -16.70 -3.92
CA ILE A 271 -6.00 -18.06 -4.43
C ILE A 271 -5.99 -19.00 -3.23
N ASN A 272 -6.82 -20.03 -3.27
CA ASN A 272 -6.82 -21.09 -2.28
C ASN A 272 -5.79 -22.17 -2.68
N PRO A 273 -4.68 -22.35 -1.91
CA PRO A 273 -3.68 -23.35 -2.22
C PRO A 273 -4.23 -24.78 -2.24
N ALA A 274 -5.31 -25.05 -1.49
CA ALA A 274 -5.96 -26.36 -1.41
C ALA A 274 -6.51 -26.86 -2.75
N MET A 275 -6.64 -25.97 -3.75
CA MET A 275 -7.06 -26.32 -5.11
C MET A 275 -5.94 -26.96 -5.93
N PHE A 276 -4.69 -26.85 -5.49
CA PHE A 276 -3.50 -27.29 -6.22
C PHE A 276 -2.71 -28.37 -5.48
N THR A 277 -2.72 -28.33 -4.15
CA THR A 277 -2.02 -29.28 -3.28
C THR A 277 -2.76 -29.43 -1.94
N ASN A 278 -2.33 -30.36 -1.09
CA ASN A 278 -2.81 -30.40 0.30
C ASN A 278 -2.39 -29.13 1.03
N ILE A 279 -3.33 -28.48 1.74
CA ILE A 279 -3.05 -27.23 2.46
C ILE A 279 -2.00 -27.40 3.56
N ASP A 280 -1.99 -28.54 4.27
CA ASP A 280 -1.01 -28.81 5.32
C ASP A 280 0.39 -28.91 4.72
N ASP A 281 0.55 -29.62 3.59
CA ASP A 281 1.83 -29.74 2.88
C ASP A 281 2.30 -28.37 2.34
N PHE A 282 1.38 -27.52 1.88
CA PHE A 282 1.70 -26.16 1.43
C PHE A 282 2.27 -25.32 2.58
N LEU A 283 1.57 -25.28 3.71
CA LEU A 283 1.99 -24.46 4.86
C LEU A 283 3.31 -24.98 5.46
N ASP A 284 3.50 -26.31 5.52
CA ASP A 284 4.74 -26.92 5.98
C ASP A 284 5.90 -26.62 5.02
N SER A 285 5.66 -26.63 3.71
CA SER A 285 6.66 -26.24 2.70
C SER A 285 7.03 -24.76 2.79
N MET A 286 6.06 -23.89 3.11
CA MET A 286 6.32 -22.47 3.35
C MET A 286 7.19 -22.27 4.59
N ASP A 287 6.90 -22.96 5.70
CA ASP A 287 7.75 -22.93 6.89
C ASP A 287 9.16 -23.44 6.59
N GLN A 288 9.27 -24.56 5.88
CA GLN A 288 10.56 -25.13 5.47
C GLN A 288 11.36 -24.12 4.63
N MET A 289 10.74 -23.47 3.64
CA MET A 289 11.42 -22.47 2.81
C MET A 289 11.93 -21.29 3.65
N ILE A 290 11.12 -20.79 4.58
CA ILE A 290 11.52 -19.69 5.48
C ILE A 290 12.71 -20.10 6.33
N ASP A 291 12.63 -21.27 6.97
CA ASP A 291 13.69 -21.80 7.83
C ASP A 291 14.99 -22.07 7.04
N GLU A 292 14.89 -22.56 5.80
CA GLU A 292 16.03 -22.78 4.89
C GLU A 292 16.68 -21.45 4.49
N ILE A 293 15.89 -20.41 4.18
CA ILE A 293 16.41 -19.07 3.86
C ILE A 293 17.15 -18.47 5.07
N HIS A 294 16.63 -18.64 6.28
CA HIS A 294 17.29 -18.19 7.51
C HIS A 294 18.62 -18.92 7.79
N GLN A 295 18.80 -20.12 7.25
CA GLN A 295 20.04 -20.89 7.38
C GLN A 295 21.08 -20.56 6.30
N VAL A 296 20.73 -19.78 5.27
CA VAL A 296 21.69 -19.34 4.25
C VAL A 296 22.74 -18.47 4.92
N GLU A 297 24.02 -18.79 4.67
CA GLU A 297 25.15 -18.00 5.18
C GLU A 297 25.04 -16.55 4.68
N PRO A 298 24.95 -15.56 5.59
CA PRO A 298 24.89 -14.17 5.20
C PRO A 298 26.16 -13.74 4.49
N ALA A 299 26.03 -12.92 3.46
CA ALA A 299 27.19 -12.29 2.82
C ALA A 299 27.89 -11.32 3.80
N GLU A 300 29.17 -11.02 3.53
CA GLU A 300 29.93 -10.04 4.33
C GLU A 300 29.18 -8.70 4.44
N GLY A 301 29.03 -8.21 5.68
CA GLY A 301 28.29 -6.99 5.98
C GLY A 301 26.80 -7.18 6.31
N PHE A 302 26.30 -8.42 6.29
CA PHE A 302 24.93 -8.76 6.69
C PHE A 302 24.93 -9.70 7.90
N ASP A 303 24.07 -9.44 8.89
CA ASP A 303 23.97 -10.28 10.10
C ASP A 303 23.12 -11.54 9.88
N LYS A 304 22.11 -11.45 9.00
CA LYS A 304 21.16 -12.53 8.68
C LYS A 304 20.48 -12.30 7.34
N VAL A 305 20.02 -13.38 6.71
CA VAL A 305 19.15 -13.34 5.53
C VAL A 305 17.70 -13.37 6.00
N LEU A 306 16.87 -12.46 5.47
CA LEU A 306 15.46 -12.30 5.86
C LEU A 306 14.54 -12.55 4.66
N VAL A 307 13.34 -13.08 4.93
CA VAL A 307 12.29 -13.20 3.91
C VAL A 307 11.51 -11.88 3.76
N PRO A 308 10.87 -11.62 2.61
CA PRO A 308 10.02 -10.44 2.44
C PRO A 308 8.95 -10.31 3.54
N GLY A 309 8.85 -9.12 4.13
CA GLY A 309 7.92 -8.79 5.20
C GLY A 309 8.47 -9.01 6.60
N GLU A 310 9.53 -9.79 6.76
CA GLU A 310 10.17 -10.01 8.05
C GLU A 310 10.81 -8.74 8.65
N PRO A 311 11.51 -7.87 7.89
CA PRO A 311 11.99 -6.59 8.43
C PRO A 311 10.87 -5.74 9.03
N GLU A 312 9.70 -5.72 8.37
CA GLU A 312 8.50 -5.02 8.81
C GLU A 312 7.88 -5.68 10.06
N GLN A 313 7.80 -7.01 10.09
CA GLN A 313 7.29 -7.78 11.24
C GLN A 313 8.14 -7.61 12.51
N LEU A 314 9.46 -7.51 12.37
CA LEU A 314 10.36 -7.25 13.50
C LEU A 314 10.17 -5.83 14.06
N LYS A 315 9.95 -4.83 13.18
CA LYS A 315 9.61 -3.47 13.63
C LYS A 315 8.27 -3.42 14.34
N GLU A 316 7.29 -4.18 13.86
CA GLU A 316 5.97 -4.28 14.48
C GLU A 316 6.06 -4.85 15.90
N GLU A 317 6.86 -5.90 16.13
CA GLU A 317 7.11 -6.45 17.47
C GLU A 317 7.71 -5.42 18.44
N VAL A 318 8.66 -4.61 17.95
CA VAL A 318 9.23 -3.50 18.73
C VAL A 318 8.17 -2.43 18.99
N ALA A 319 7.38 -2.05 17.99
CA ALA A 319 6.34 -1.03 18.13
C ALA A 319 5.22 -1.45 19.11
N LEU A 320 4.88 -2.74 19.17
CA LEU A 320 3.91 -3.29 20.12
C LEU A 320 4.37 -3.14 21.57
N THR A 321 5.67 -3.26 21.84
CA THR A 321 6.21 -3.23 23.21
C THR A 321 6.67 -1.84 23.63
N GLU A 322 7.24 -1.08 22.70
CA GLU A 322 7.83 0.23 23.00
C GLU A 322 6.94 1.42 22.61
N GLY A 323 5.87 1.18 21.83
CA GLY A 323 5.01 2.20 21.24
C GLY A 323 5.41 2.55 19.80
N VAL A 324 4.44 3.04 19.04
CA VAL A 324 4.57 3.45 17.64
C VAL A 324 5.34 4.77 17.56
N PRO A 325 6.44 4.85 16.79
CA PRO A 325 7.17 6.10 16.59
C PRO A 325 6.37 7.04 15.68
N VAL A 326 6.11 8.25 16.15
CA VAL A 326 5.36 9.29 15.41
C VAL A 326 6.12 10.60 15.49
N THR A 327 6.25 11.29 14.35
CA THR A 327 6.83 12.65 14.31
C THR A 327 6.03 13.59 15.20
N LYS A 328 6.72 14.41 16.01
CA LYS A 328 6.07 15.32 16.97
C LYS A 328 4.96 16.19 16.36
N SER A 329 5.18 16.77 15.18
CA SER A 329 4.19 17.62 14.49
C SER A 329 2.94 16.85 14.08
N VAL A 330 3.08 15.59 13.66
CA VAL A 330 1.96 14.72 13.32
C VAL A 330 1.15 14.39 14.58
N TYR A 331 1.82 14.08 15.68
CA TYR A 331 1.12 13.86 16.95
C TYR A 331 0.39 15.11 17.45
N GLU A 332 1.03 16.28 17.40
CA GLU A 332 0.41 17.55 17.77
C GLU A 332 -0.84 17.84 16.91
N TYR A 333 -0.79 17.56 15.61
CA TYR A 333 -1.99 17.65 14.76
C TYR A 333 -3.09 16.71 15.24
N LEU A 334 -2.76 15.44 15.48
CA LEU A 334 -3.71 14.39 15.88
C LEU A 334 -4.33 14.60 17.26
N ALA A 335 -3.58 15.18 18.20
CA ALA A 335 -3.99 15.39 19.59
C ALA A 335 -4.79 16.67 19.83
N ASN A 336 -4.76 17.62 18.90
CA ASN A 336 -5.59 18.84 18.90
C ASN A 336 -6.99 18.58 18.33
#